data_AF-A0A839TH34-F1
#
_entry.id   AF-A0A839TH34-F1
#
_cell.length_a   1.000
_cell.length_b   1.000
_cell.length_c   1.000
_cell.angle_alpha   90.00
_cell.angle_beta   90.00
_cell.angle_gamma   90.00
#
_symmetry.space_group_name_H-M   'P 1'
#
loop_
_entity.id
_entity.type
_entity.pdbx_description
1 polymer ?
#
loop_
_entity_poly.entity_id
_entity_poly.type
_entity_poly.pdbx_seq_one_letter_code
_entity_poly.pdbx_strand_id
1 'polypeptide(L)'
;MATEEPKYTVLSQVEDFELRRYDSQLVAQTWVSGNQDEASRKGFKILANYIFGNNTVSNGESSKISMTAPVAMKFEAKQSDTKNNGASQKIACEYAAD
;
A
#
# COMPACT_ATOMS: atom_id res chain seq x y z
N MET A 1 -14.49 16.00 7.47
CA MET A 1 -14.59 14.56 7.17
C MET A 1 -13.23 13.97 7.44
N ALA A 2 -13.12 12.97 8.31
CA ALA A 2 -11.89 12.24 8.54
C ALA A 2 -11.91 10.98 7.64
N THR A 3 -10.85 10.76 6.88
CA THR A 3 -10.61 9.48 6.20
C THR A 3 -10.27 8.44 7.27
N GLU A 4 -10.73 7.21 7.09
CA GLU A 4 -10.41 6.13 8.02
C GLU A 4 -8.90 5.88 8.05
N GLU A 5 -8.37 5.59 9.24
CA GLU A 5 -6.95 5.30 9.45
C GLU A 5 -6.77 3.95 10.16
N PRO A 6 -5.68 3.21 9.87
CA PRO A 6 -5.40 1.94 10.55
C PRO A 6 -5.29 2.14 12.06
N LYS A 7 -6.04 1.34 12.82
CA LYS A 7 -5.97 1.35 14.27
C LYS A 7 -4.62 0.80 14.74
N TYR A 8 -4.04 1.46 15.74
CA TYR A 8 -2.79 1.01 16.35
C TYR A 8 -2.82 1.20 17.86
N THR A 9 -2.01 0.41 18.55
CA THR A 9 -1.67 0.62 19.96
C THR A 9 -0.26 1.18 20.06
N VAL A 10 -0.07 2.29 20.78
CA VAL A 10 1.27 2.79 21.11
C VAL A 10 1.85 1.91 22.21
N LEU A 11 2.96 1.24 21.92
CA LEU A 11 3.67 0.39 22.88
C LEU A 11 4.71 1.19 23.68
N SER A 12 5.29 2.22 23.08
CA SER A 12 6.28 3.10 23.71
C SER A 12 6.37 4.41 22.94
N GLN A 13 6.72 5.49 23.63
CA GLN A 13 6.98 6.81 23.05
C GLN A 13 8.20 7.40 23.75
N VAL A 14 9.21 7.79 22.98
CA VAL A 14 10.44 8.39 23.49
C VAL A 14 10.77 9.58 22.59
N GLU A 15 10.74 10.78 23.17
CA GLU A 15 11.04 12.05 22.50
C GLU A 15 10.31 12.16 21.14
N ASP A 16 11.04 12.05 20.04
CA ASP A 16 10.58 12.32 18.68
C ASP A 16 10.05 11.08 17.93
N PHE A 17 9.91 9.93 18.60
CA PHE A 17 9.37 8.72 17.95
C PHE A 17 8.37 7.94 18.81
N GLU A 18 7.48 7.23 18.10
CA GLU A 18 6.51 6.30 18.66
C GLU A 18 6.72 4.89 18.11
N LEU A 19 6.68 3.91 19.01
CA LEU A 19 6.59 2.50 18.65
C LEU A 19 5.11 2.10 18.60
N ARG A 20 4.59 1.89 17.40
CA ARG A 20 3.19 1.53 17.15
C ARG A 20 3.06 0.06 16.77
N ARG A 21 2.08 -0.63 17.36
CA ARG A 21 1.64 -1.96 16.93
C ARG A 21 0.33 -1.85 16.18
N TYR A 22 0.35 -2.24 14.92
CA TYR A 22 -0.83 -2.41 14.09
C TYR A 22 -1.34 -3.85 14.23
N ASP A 23 -2.66 -4.01 14.30
CA ASP A 23 -3.28 -5.33 14.26
C ASP A 23 -3.30 -5.88 12.82
N SER A 24 -3.68 -7.14 12.66
CA SER A 24 -3.86 -7.74 11.34
C SER A 24 -4.88 -6.95 10.54
N GLN A 25 -4.52 -6.59 9.31
CA GLN A 25 -5.32 -5.75 8.41
C GLN A 25 -5.36 -6.36 7.01
N LEU A 26 -6.49 -6.19 6.32
CA LEU A 26 -6.58 -6.52 4.90
C LEU A 26 -6.04 -5.35 4.10
N VAL A 27 -5.08 -5.62 3.21
CA VAL A 27 -4.49 -4.59 2.37
C VAL A 27 -4.59 -4.93 0.89
N ALA A 28 -4.96 -3.95 0.08
CA ALA A 28 -4.75 -4.00 -1.36
C ALA A 28 -3.31 -3.54 -1.65
N GLN A 29 -2.55 -4.38 -2.35
CA GLN A 29 -1.16 -4.10 -2.70
C GLN A 29 -0.88 -4.29 -4.19
N THR A 30 -0.01 -3.46 -4.73
CA THR A 30 0.49 -3.59 -6.10
C THR A 30 2.00 -3.45 -6.12
N TRP A 31 2.62 -4.02 -7.16
CA TRP A 31 4.07 -3.96 -7.38
C TRP A 31 4.35 -3.15 -8.64
N VAL A 32 5.14 -2.10 -8.49
CA VAL A 32 5.55 -1.24 -9.60
C VAL A 32 7.05 -0.98 -9.59
N SER A 33 7.58 -0.61 -10.76
CA SER A 33 8.98 -0.28 -10.96
C SER A 33 9.20 1.17 -11.39
N GLY A 34 10.34 1.69 -10.98
CA GLY A 34 10.75 3.07 -11.20
C GLY A 34 11.54 3.59 -9.99
N ASN A 35 11.94 4.85 -10.05
CA ASN A 35 12.34 5.58 -8.86
C ASN A 35 11.12 5.81 -7.94
N GLN A 36 11.37 6.31 -6.72
CA GLN A 36 10.33 6.56 -5.70
C GLN A 36 9.15 7.40 -6.21
N ASP A 37 9.42 8.48 -6.92
CA ASP A 37 8.38 9.40 -7.40
C ASP A 37 7.53 8.81 -8.52
N GLU A 38 8.16 8.09 -9.45
CA GLU A 38 7.42 7.40 -10.51
C GLU A 38 6.60 6.24 -9.98
N ALA A 39 7.19 5.44 -9.11
CA ALA A 39 6.56 4.28 -8.53
C ALA A 39 5.38 4.68 -7.63
N SER A 40 5.53 5.71 -6.80
CA SER A 40 4.43 6.20 -5.96
C SER A 40 3.19 6.56 -6.80
N ARG A 41 3.38 7.33 -7.88
CA ARG A 41 2.30 7.74 -8.79
C ARG A 41 1.70 6.55 -9.53
N LYS A 42 2.53 5.66 -10.08
CA LYS A 42 2.08 4.47 -10.82
C LYS A 42 1.30 3.52 -9.91
N GLY A 43 1.86 3.21 -8.74
CA GLY A 43 1.27 2.32 -7.75
C GLY A 43 -0.05 2.86 -7.21
N PHE A 44 -0.07 4.13 -6.80
CA PHE A 44 -1.30 4.77 -6.33
C PHE A 44 -2.39 4.82 -7.41
N LYS A 45 -2.05 5.06 -8.68
CA LYS A 45 -3.03 5.04 -9.78
C LYS A 45 -3.70 3.66 -9.93
N ILE A 46 -2.93 2.57 -9.78
CA ILE A 46 -3.47 1.21 -9.83
C ILE A 46 -4.41 0.97 -8.65
N LEU A 47 -3.98 1.31 -7.44
CA LEU A 47 -4.82 1.16 -6.24
C LEU A 47 -6.08 2.01 -6.31
N ALA A 48 -5.99 3.28 -6.70
CA ALA A 48 -7.13 4.17 -6.85
C ALA A 48 -8.14 3.61 -7.88
N ASN A 49 -7.65 3.06 -8.98
CA ASN A 49 -8.51 2.44 -9.99
C ASN A 49 -9.29 1.24 -9.41
N TYR A 50 -8.64 0.40 -8.61
CA TYR A 50 -9.29 -0.69 -7.88
C TYR A 50 -10.33 -0.17 -6.87
N ILE A 51 -9.95 0.80 -6.02
CA ILE A 51 -10.80 1.40 -4.98
C ILE A 51 -12.05 2.05 -5.58
N PHE A 52 -11.93 2.73 -6.72
CA PHE A 52 -13.05 3.43 -7.37
C PHE A 52 -13.94 2.54 -8.24
N GLY A 53 -13.78 1.23 -8.16
CA GLY A 53 -14.73 0.27 -8.73
C GLY A 53 -14.20 -0.56 -9.90
N ASN A 54 -12.90 -0.52 -10.21
CA ASN A 54 -12.33 -1.53 -11.12
C ASN A 54 -11.92 -2.78 -10.34
N ASN A 55 -12.90 -3.40 -9.68
CA ASN A 55 -12.78 -4.65 -8.95
C ASN A 55 -13.98 -5.54 -9.23
N THR A 56 -13.91 -6.81 -8.83
CA THR A 56 -14.99 -7.78 -8.98
C THR A 56 -15.21 -8.44 -7.62
N VAL A 57 -16.41 -8.29 -7.08
CA VAL A 57 -16.79 -8.96 -5.82
C VAL A 57 -17.45 -10.31 -6.12
N SER A 58 -17.77 -11.10 -5.10
CA SER A 58 -18.19 -12.50 -5.22
C SER A 58 -19.43 -12.74 -6.09
N ASN A 59 -20.28 -11.72 -6.29
CA ASN A 59 -21.47 -11.78 -7.14
C ASN A 59 -21.21 -11.36 -8.60
N GLY A 60 -19.96 -11.04 -8.96
CA GLY A 60 -19.56 -10.62 -10.31
C GLY A 60 -19.65 -9.11 -10.57
N GLU A 61 -20.18 -8.33 -9.63
CA GLU A 61 -20.33 -6.87 -9.77
C GLU A 61 -19.08 -6.12 -9.30
N SER A 62 -19.02 -4.81 -9.61
CA SER A 62 -18.03 -3.88 -9.06
C SER A 62 -18.54 -3.18 -7.80
N SER A 63 -17.65 -2.92 -6.84
CA SER A 63 -17.97 -2.12 -5.64
C SER A 63 -16.98 -0.97 -5.44
N LYS A 64 -17.43 0.16 -4.89
CA LYS A 64 -16.54 1.24 -4.47
C LYS A 64 -16.09 1.03 -3.04
N ILE A 65 -14.82 1.28 -2.78
CA ILE A 65 -14.21 1.24 -1.45
C ILE A 65 -13.94 2.69 -1.02
N SER A 66 -14.23 3.02 0.24
CA SER A 66 -13.99 4.36 0.79
C SER A 66 -12.50 4.62 0.98
N MET A 67 -12.01 5.80 0.57
CA MET A 67 -10.62 6.24 0.74
C MET A 67 -10.15 6.18 2.20
N THR A 68 -8.98 5.60 2.44
CA THR A 68 -8.28 5.56 3.73
C THR A 68 -6.93 6.28 3.67
N ALA A 69 -6.37 6.57 4.84
CA ALA A 69 -5.06 7.22 4.99
C ALA A 69 -4.27 6.54 6.12
N PRO A 70 -2.93 6.52 6.07
CA PRO A 70 -2.06 6.91 4.96
C PRO A 70 -1.98 5.81 3.88
N VAL A 71 -1.38 6.15 2.71
CA VAL A 71 -0.92 5.15 1.73
C VAL A 71 0.55 4.85 2.01
N ALA A 72 0.87 3.61 2.37
CA ALA A 72 2.24 3.20 2.65
C ALA A 72 2.97 2.76 1.38
N MET A 73 4.29 2.91 1.37
CA MET A 73 5.17 2.38 0.31
C MET A 73 6.34 1.62 0.92
N LYS A 74 6.61 0.42 0.42
CA LYS A 74 7.78 -0.38 0.81
C LYS A 74 8.67 -0.65 -0.39
N PHE A 75 9.97 -0.37 -0.24
CA PHE A 75 10.98 -0.74 -1.21
C PHE A 75 11.46 -2.15 -0.93
N GLU A 76 11.31 -3.05 -1.91
CA GLU A 76 11.93 -4.36 -1.83
C GLU A 76 13.18 -4.40 -2.70
N ALA A 77 14.33 -4.34 -2.04
CA ALA A 77 15.60 -4.68 -2.66
C ALA A 77 15.55 -6.18 -3.00
N LYS A 78 15.55 -6.49 -4.30
CA LYS A 78 15.61 -7.87 -4.81
C LYS A 78 16.83 -8.55 -4.17
N GLN A 79 16.64 -9.55 -3.32
CA GLN A 79 17.73 -10.46 -2.96
C GLN A 79 18.24 -11.09 -4.27
N SER A 80 19.55 -11.07 -4.44
CA SER A 80 20.28 -11.31 -5.67
C SER A 80 20.03 -12.72 -6.24
N ASP A 81 19.20 -12.83 -7.27
CA ASP A 81 19.30 -13.90 -8.25
C ASP A 81 19.92 -13.37 -9.55
N THR A 82 21.02 -14.01 -9.90
CA THR A 82 21.95 -13.71 -10.99
C THR A 82 21.26 -13.67 -12.36
N LYS A 83 21.61 -12.67 -13.17
CA LYS A 83 21.26 -12.44 -14.60
C LYS A 83 19.81 -12.00 -14.91
N ASN A 84 19.56 -10.69 -14.88
CA ASN A 84 19.30 -9.92 -16.10
C ASN A 84 19.18 -8.42 -15.81
N ASN A 85 19.69 -7.61 -16.73
CA ASN A 85 19.85 -6.17 -16.60
C ASN A 85 18.49 -5.46 -16.76
N GLY A 86 18.10 -4.70 -15.74
CA GLY A 86 16.87 -3.93 -15.68
C GLY A 86 16.41 -3.85 -14.23
N ALA A 87 16.88 -2.84 -13.50
CA ALA A 87 16.56 -2.60 -12.10
C ALA A 87 15.07 -2.20 -11.94
N SER A 88 14.18 -3.15 -12.20
CA SER A 88 12.77 -3.05 -11.90
C SER A 88 12.59 -3.24 -10.40
N GLN A 89 12.78 -2.16 -9.66
CA GLN A 89 12.50 -2.08 -8.23
C GLN A 89 11.04 -2.47 -8.01
N LYS A 90 10.73 -3.21 -6.97
CA LYS A 90 9.38 -3.65 -6.65
C LYS A 90 8.89 -2.82 -5.47
N ILE A 91 7.91 -1.95 -5.69
CA ILE A 91 7.35 -1.09 -4.64
C ILE A 91 5.94 -1.53 -4.32
N ALA A 92 5.74 -1.91 -3.06
CA ALA A 92 4.47 -2.30 -2.49
C ALA A 92 3.76 -1.04 -1.99
N CYS A 93 2.67 -0.64 -2.64
CA CYS A 93 1.76 0.38 -2.09
C CYS A 93 0.70 -0.31 -1.25
N GLU A 94 0.49 0.08 0.00
CA GLU A 94 -0.47 -0.56 0.91
C GLU A 94 -1.65 0.36 1.20
N TYR A 95 -2.84 -0.25 1.21
CA TYR A 95 -4.11 0.40 1.46
C TYR A 95 -4.93 -0.46 2.43
N ALA A 96 -5.11 -0.01 3.67
CA ALA A 96 -5.97 -0.69 4.63
C ALA A 96 -7.43 -0.50 4.23
N ALA A 97 -8.17 -1.60 4.11
CA ALA A 97 -9.61 -1.60 3.95
C ALA A 97 -10.24 -2.32 5.14
N ASP A 98 -11.19 -1.68 5.83
CA ASP A 98 -12.17 -2.35 6.71
C ASP A 98 -13.26 -3.04 5.87
#